data_AF-A0A2W1L1G9-F1
#
_entry.id   AF-A0A2W1L1G9-F1
#
_cell.length_a   1.000
_cell.length_b   1.000
_cell.length_c   1.000
_cell.angle_alpha   90.00
_cell.angle_beta   90.00
_cell.angle_gamma   90.00
#
_symmetry.space_group_name_H-M   'P 1'
#
loop_
_entity.id
_entity.type
_entity.pdbx_description
1 polymer ?
#
loop_
_entity_poly.entity_id
_entity_poly.type
_entity_poly.pdbx_seq_one_letter_code
_entity_poly.pdbx_strand_id
1 'polypeptide(L)' 'MKSITKQQTQTSRGKVLFAKAGEGLPSVILINGGSGPIEGWFKVFHELADETTVFAYNRV' A
#
# COMPACT_ATOMS: atom_id res chain seq x y z
N MET A 1 1.90 8.73 14.90
CA MET A 1 1.66 7.62 13.95
C MET A 1 2.74 7.65 12.89
N LYS A 2 3.25 6.50 12.46
CA LYS A 2 4.25 6.41 11.38
C LYS A 2 3.62 6.88 10.06
N SER A 3 4.35 7.63 9.24
CA SER A 3 3.89 8.02 7.90
C SER A 3 3.94 6.82 6.94
N ILE A 4 3.06 6.81 5.94
CA ILE A 4 3.12 5.83 4.86
C ILE A 4 3.96 6.41 3.72
N THR A 5 5.08 5.77 3.40
CA THR A 5 5.96 6.18 2.29
C THR A 5 5.45 5.62 0.97
N LYS A 6 5.14 6.52 0.04
CA LYS A 6 4.68 6.16 -1.31
C LYS A 6 5.86 6.02 -2.26
N GLN A 7 5.71 5.11 -3.21
CA GLN A 7 6.62 4.83 -4.30
C GLN A 7 5.82 4.84 -5.60
N GLN A 8 6.48 5.10 -6.72
CA GLN A 8 5.86 5.08 -8.04
C GLN A 8 6.56 4.06 -8.91
N THR A 9 5.80 3.32 -9.70
CA THR A 9 6.32 2.42 -10.72
C THR A 9 5.59 2.60 -12.05
N GLN A 10 6.24 2.20 -13.13
CA GLN A 10 5.65 2.16 -14.47
C GLN A 10 5.22 0.73 -14.78
N THR A 11 3.96 0.56 -15.17
CA THR A 11 3.42 -0.71 -15.66
C THR A 11 3.08 -0.60 -17.15
N SER A 12 2.72 -1.71 -17.79
CA SER A 12 2.18 -1.71 -19.17
C SER A 12 0.89 -0.91 -19.32
N ARG A 13 0.18 -0.63 -18.21
CA ARG A 13 -1.08 0.14 -18.19
C ARG A 13 -0.92 1.57 -17.67
N GLY A 14 0.31 2.02 -17.39
CA GLY A 14 0.59 3.36 -16.92
C GLY A 14 1.31 3.42 -15.57
N LYS A 15 1.40 4.62 -15.02
CA LYS A 15 2.04 4.90 -13.73
C LYS A 15 1.13 4.45 -12.59
N VAL A 16 1.69 3.73 -11.63
CA VAL A 16 1.01 3.30 -10.41
C VAL A 16 1.75 3.87 -9.21
N LEU A 17 1.02 4.57 -8.35
CA LEU A 17 1.48 4.99 -7.04
C LEU A 17 1.05 3.94 -6.02
N PHE A 18 2.00 3.47 -5.22
CA PHE A 18 1.77 2.43 -4.21
C PHE A 18 2.59 2.71 -2.95
N ALA A 19 2.29 2.01 -1.86
CA ALA A 19 3.14 1.93 -0.68
C ALA A 19 3.45 0.46 -0.40
N LYS A 20 4.67 0.19 0.09
CA LYS A 20 5.12 -1.15 0.50
C LYS A 20 5.75 -1.06 1.88
N ALA A 21 5.43 -1.99 2.76
CA ALA A 21 6.09 -2.16 4.05
C ALA A 21 6.12 -3.63 4.48
N GLY A 22 7.06 -3.97 5.37
CA GLY A 22 7.25 -5.33 5.86
C GLY A 22 7.96 -6.26 4.86
N GLU A 23 8.48 -7.36 5.39
CA GLU A 23 9.20 -8.41 4.66
C GLU A 23 8.70 -9.82 5.03
N GLY A 24 7.61 -9.91 5.80
CA GLY A 24 7.01 -11.17 6.25
C GLY A 24 6.11 -11.84 5.20
N LEU A 25 5.48 -12.94 5.60
CA LEU A 25 4.54 -13.70 4.77
C LEU A 25 3.20 -13.88 5.52
N PRO A 26 2.05 -13.86 4.82
CA PRO A 26 1.89 -13.74 3.37
C PRO A 26 2.04 -12.29 2.87
N SER A 27 1.91 -12.11 1.56
CA SER A 27 1.71 -10.77 0.99
C SER A 27 0.24 -10.35 1.18
N VAL A 28 0.01 -9.15 1.72
CA VAL A 28 -1.31 -8.55 1.92
C VAL A 28 -1.47 -7.38 0.97
N ILE A 29 -2.53 -7.39 0.15
CA ILE A 29 -2.80 -6.34 -0.85
C ILE A 29 -4.02 -5.51 -0.43
N LEU A 30 -3.80 -4.23 -0.19
CA LEU A 30 -4.82 -3.24 0.14
C LEU A 30 -5.16 -2.41 -1.11
N ILE A 31 -6.41 -2.52 -1.57
CA ILE A 31 -6.88 -1.87 -2.79
C ILE A 31 -7.88 -0.78 -2.41
N ASN A 32 -7.58 0.47 -2.75
CA ASN A 32 -8.46 1.58 -2.39
C ASN A 32 -9.81 1.53 -3.10
N GLY A 33 -10.85 1.95 -2.36
CA GLY A 33 -12.15 2.33 -2.91
C GLY A 33 -12.07 3.52 -3.87
N GLY A 34 -13.20 3.94 -4.44
CA GLY A 34 -13.22 5.12 -5.32
C GLY A 34 -12.75 6.38 -4.59
N SER A 35 -11.78 7.10 -5.17
CA SER A 35 -11.28 8.40 -4.72
C SER A 35 -10.57 8.47 -3.35
N GLY A 36 -10.30 7.34 -2.68
CA GLY A 36 -9.57 7.32 -1.41
C GLY A 36 -8.05 7.41 -1.57
N PRO A 37 -7.31 8.18 -0.74
CA PRO A 37 -5.85 8.19 -0.76
C PRO A 37 -5.27 6.94 -0.07
N ILE A 38 -4.03 6.55 -0.41
CA ILE A 38 -3.33 5.40 0.21
C ILE A 38 -3.32 5.50 1.74
N GLU A 39 -3.26 6.73 2.25
CA GLU A 39 -3.32 7.07 3.67
C GLU A 39 -4.61 6.63 4.37
N GLY A 40 -5.68 6.30 3.64
CA GLY A 40 -6.90 5.72 4.22
C GLY A 40 -6.64 4.44 5.03
N TRP A 41 -5.54 3.74 4.77
CA TRP A 41 -5.14 2.53 5.48
C TRP A 41 -4.31 2.77 6.75
N PHE A 42 -4.11 4.01 7.19
CA PHE A 42 -3.20 4.33 8.30
C PHE A 42 -3.46 3.54 9.59
N LYS A 43 -4.71 3.11 9.84
CA LYS A 43 -5.11 2.34 11.02
C LYS A 43 -4.61 0.90 11.02
N VAL A 44 -4.33 0.31 9.87
CA VAL A 44 -3.97 -1.12 9.74
C VAL A 44 -2.64 -1.34 9.03
N PHE A 45 -2.16 -0.37 8.24
CA PHE A 45 -1.00 -0.54 7.38
C PHE A 45 0.27 -0.95 8.13
N HIS A 46 0.58 -0.24 9.23
CA HIS A 46 1.82 -0.50 9.98
C HIS A 46 1.74 -1.77 10.82
N GLU A 47 0.58 -2.05 11.42
CA GLU A 47 0.36 -3.26 12.22
C GLU A 47 0.42 -4.52 11.34
N LEU A 48 -0.19 -4.50 10.16
CA LEU A 48 -0.07 -5.61 9.21
C LEU A 48 1.39 -5.82 8.76
N ALA A 49 2.17 -4.75 8.62
CA ALA A 49 3.56 -4.81 8.15
C ALA A 49 4.54 -5.38 9.19
N ASP A 50 4.12 -5.54 10.46
CA ASP A 50 4.95 -6.15 11.50
C ASP A 50 5.13 -7.67 11.26
N GLU A 51 4.15 -8.34 10.64
CA GLU A 51 4.16 -9.78 10.38
C GLU A 51 4.11 -10.17 8.89
N THR A 52 3.66 -9.25 8.03
CA THR A 52 3.39 -9.53 6.61
C THR A 52 4.17 -8.62 5.67
N THR A 53 4.12 -8.89 4.36
CA THR A 53 4.52 -7.91 3.35
C THR A 53 3.26 -7.19 2.85
N VAL A 54 3.09 -5.93 3.20
CA VAL A 54 1.90 -5.14 2.85
C VAL A 54 2.17 -4.28 1.62
N PHE A 55 1.25 -4.33 0.66
CA PHE A 55 1.18 -3.38 -0.46
C PHE A 55 -0.16 -2.65 -0.45
N ALA A 56 -0.14 -1.32 -0.62
CA ALA A 56 -1.34 -0.50 -0.77
C ALA A 56 -1.26 0.34 -2.04
N TYR A 57 -2.32 0.39 -2.85
CA TYR A 57 -2.34 1.20 -4.07
C TYR A 57 -3.73 1.74 -4.42
N ASN A 58 -3.75 2.82 -5.21
CA ASN A 58 -4.98 3.41 -5.74
C ASN A 58 -5.38 2.74 -7.06
N ARG A 59 -6.67 2.41 -7.20
CA ARG A 59 -7.23 2.06 -8.52
C ARG A 59 -7.31 3.34 -9.35
N VAL A 60 -6.81 3.27 -10.58
CA VAL A 60 -6.94 4.30 -11.61
C VAL A 60 -8.02 3.87 -12.60
#